data_AF-A0A924NL18-F1
#
_entry.id   AF-A0A924NL18-F1
#
_cell.length_a   1.000
_cell.length_b   1.000
_cell.length_c   1.000
_cell.angle_alpha   90.00
_cell.angle_beta   90.00
_cell.angle_gamma   90.00
#
_symmetry.space_group_name_H-M   'P 1'
#
loop_
_entity.id
_entity.type
_entity.pdbx_description
1 polymer ?
#
loop_
_entity_poly.entity_id
_entity_poly.type
_entity_poly.pdbx_seq_one_letter_code
_entity_poly.pdbx_strand_id
1 'polypeptide(L)'
;MKNGEHDFYAAEKAARAGIAINAYNSTLYGALGDALTQTGRYDEAAKAIDRMNQLLPGVPAFTRASYVFELRGDIPSAKAALDRAFSDATTASDKAFAQNYLGELALNYGGDAAAALQHYEAGLAALPTDSALQAGRAKALAALSRTPEAVAAYRKVVADVPQPQYVLELGELEESLGMADAQMQYKLFRVEEDLFRANHVILDVEPTLFEADHGDPKKALAYARQGWKARPFLEMADAYAWAEHVNGNDAAALGWASKASATGWRNALFLFHRGMIHQGLGDKAMARRDLTAALALNPHFAPLGVQQARKALAELG
;
A
#
# COMPACT_ATOMS: atom_id res chain seq x y z
N MET A 1 -3.23 25.48 -10.79
CA MET A 1 -2.95 24.03 -10.77
C MET A 1 -4.30 23.34 -10.91
N LYS A 2 -4.46 22.46 -11.91
CA LYS A 2 -5.65 21.61 -11.97
C LYS A 2 -5.49 20.55 -10.89
N ASN A 3 -6.39 20.56 -9.91
CA ASN A 3 -6.47 19.56 -8.86
C ASN A 3 -6.94 18.24 -9.47
N GLY A 4 -6.13 17.18 -9.42
CA GLY A 4 -6.56 15.81 -9.68
C GLY A 4 -5.79 15.01 -10.72
N GLU A 5 -4.90 15.61 -11.52
CA GLU A 5 -4.08 14.84 -12.46
C GLU A 5 -2.81 14.35 -11.75
N HIS A 6 -2.83 13.09 -11.30
CA HIS A 6 -1.66 12.30 -10.91
C HIS A 6 -0.74 12.03 -12.12
N ASP A 7 -0.36 13.08 -12.87
CA ASP A 7 0.54 12.96 -14.00
C ASP A 7 1.99 12.93 -13.50
N PHE A 8 2.43 11.74 -13.10
CA PHE A 8 3.79 11.49 -12.63
C PHE A 8 4.85 11.74 -13.72
N TYR A 9 4.49 11.62 -15.01
CA TYR A 9 5.40 11.94 -16.11
C TYR A 9 5.60 13.46 -16.26
N ALA A 10 4.53 14.24 -16.12
CA ALA A 10 4.64 15.70 -16.06
C ALA A 10 5.42 16.16 -14.83
N ALA A 11 5.18 15.54 -13.66
CA ALA A 11 5.93 15.82 -12.44
C ALA A 11 7.43 15.53 -12.60
N GLU A 12 7.78 14.39 -13.20
CA GLU A 12 9.17 14.06 -13.53
C GLU A 12 9.80 15.11 -14.45
N LYS A 13 9.12 15.47 -15.55
CA LYS A 13 9.59 16.47 -16.50
C LYS A 13 9.82 17.82 -15.84
N ALA A 14 8.89 18.26 -15.00
CA ALA A 14 8.99 19.51 -14.25
C ALA A 14 10.16 19.47 -13.25
N ALA A 15 10.33 18.37 -12.52
CA ALA A 15 11.43 18.19 -11.58
C ALA A 15 12.79 18.24 -12.29
N ARG A 16 12.95 17.52 -13.43
CA ARG A 16 14.18 17.56 -14.23
C ARG A 16 14.48 18.95 -14.78
N ALA A 17 13.48 19.66 -15.29
CA ALA A 17 13.65 21.03 -15.76
C ALA A 17 14.08 21.98 -14.63
N GLY A 18 13.49 21.84 -13.44
CA GLY A 18 13.91 22.60 -12.25
C GLY A 18 15.34 22.28 -11.82
N ILE A 19 15.74 21.01 -11.85
CA ILE A 19 17.10 20.57 -11.50
C ILE A 19 18.14 21.16 -12.47
N ALA A 20 17.81 21.26 -13.75
CA ALA A 20 18.68 21.90 -14.75
C ALA A 20 18.90 23.40 -14.47
N ILE A 21 17.95 24.07 -13.79
CA ILE A 21 18.06 25.47 -13.37
C ILE A 21 18.81 25.57 -12.03
N ASN A 22 18.48 24.72 -11.05
CA ASN A 22 19.12 24.68 -9.74
C ASN A 22 19.36 23.24 -9.28
N ALA A 23 20.58 22.74 -9.53
CA ALA A 23 20.99 21.38 -9.17
C ALA A 23 21.23 21.16 -7.66
N TYR A 24 21.09 22.20 -6.83
CA TYR A 24 21.27 22.14 -5.37
C TYR A 24 19.96 22.18 -4.59
N ASN A 25 18.80 22.25 -5.26
CA ASN A 25 17.50 22.19 -4.60
C ASN A 25 17.10 20.75 -4.29
N SER A 26 17.20 20.34 -3.03
CA SER A 26 16.88 18.97 -2.57
C SER A 26 15.43 18.56 -2.83
N THR A 27 14.47 19.48 -2.69
CA THR A 27 13.04 19.20 -2.88
C THR A 27 12.72 18.72 -4.30
N LEU A 28 13.43 19.24 -5.31
CA LEU A 28 13.22 18.81 -6.69
C LEU A 28 13.66 17.36 -6.91
N TYR A 29 14.70 16.90 -6.22
CA TYR A 29 15.10 15.49 -6.25
C TYR A 29 14.11 14.60 -5.50
N GLY A 30 13.48 15.09 -4.44
CA GLY A 30 12.36 14.41 -3.78
C GLY A 30 11.18 14.20 -4.73
N ALA A 31 10.74 15.26 -5.41
CA ALA A 31 9.66 15.18 -6.41
C ALA A 31 10.03 14.26 -7.60
N LEU A 32 11.29 14.30 -8.05
CA LEU A 32 11.80 13.39 -9.08
C LEU A 32 11.76 11.94 -8.59
N GLY A 33 12.22 11.67 -7.37
CA GLY A 33 12.19 10.34 -6.76
C GLY A 33 10.78 9.79 -6.64
N ASP A 34 9.83 10.59 -6.13
CA ASP A 34 8.43 10.21 -6.01
C ASP A 34 7.82 9.85 -7.38
N ALA A 35 8.03 10.71 -8.39
CA ALA A 35 7.53 10.47 -9.75
C ALA A 35 8.13 9.21 -10.40
N LEU A 36 9.43 8.97 -10.20
CA LEU A 36 10.12 7.79 -10.74
C LEU A 36 9.64 6.50 -10.08
N THR A 37 9.42 6.51 -8.76
CA THR A 37 8.85 5.38 -8.02
C THR A 37 7.46 5.02 -8.53
N GLN A 38 6.60 6.03 -8.73
CA GLN A 38 5.24 5.85 -9.23
C GLN A 38 5.17 5.45 -10.72
N THR A 39 6.29 5.47 -11.43
CA THR A 39 6.39 5.05 -12.84
C THR A 39 7.32 3.85 -13.04
N GLY A 40 7.62 3.12 -11.96
CA GLY A 40 8.36 1.85 -12.04
C GLY A 40 9.88 1.98 -12.21
N ARG A 41 10.45 3.18 -12.11
CA ARG A 41 11.88 3.46 -12.35
C ARG A 41 12.66 3.54 -11.04
N TYR A 42 12.64 2.44 -10.29
CA TYR A 42 13.12 2.37 -8.90
C TYR A 42 14.61 2.70 -8.73
N ASP A 43 15.48 2.30 -9.67
CA ASP A 43 16.91 2.61 -9.58
C ASP A 43 17.23 4.08 -9.82
N GLU A 44 16.52 4.74 -10.72
CA GLU A 44 16.62 6.19 -10.90
C GLU A 44 16.02 6.93 -9.70
N ALA A 45 14.90 6.43 -9.17
CA ALA A 45 14.28 6.99 -7.98
C ALA A 45 15.25 6.98 -6.80
N ALA A 46 15.92 5.85 -6.54
CA ALA A 46 16.92 5.74 -5.50
C ALA A 46 18.06 6.75 -5.67
N LYS A 47 18.60 6.92 -6.88
CA LYS A 47 19.65 7.91 -7.15
C LYS A 47 19.17 9.34 -6.88
N ALA A 48 17.91 9.65 -7.20
CA ALA A 48 17.33 10.95 -6.89
C ALA A 48 17.20 11.16 -5.37
N ILE A 49 16.71 10.16 -4.63
CA ILE A 49 16.61 10.23 -3.17
C ILE A 49 17.98 10.29 -2.49
N ASP A 50 18.98 9.57 -2.99
CA ASP A 50 20.36 9.67 -2.51
C ASP A 50 20.89 11.10 -2.71
N ARG A 51 20.61 11.70 -3.87
CA ARG A 51 21.02 13.08 -4.15
C ARG A 51 20.29 14.10 -3.27
N MET A 52 18.99 13.89 -3.02
CA MET A 52 18.20 14.68 -2.07
C MET A 52 18.86 14.66 -0.69
N ASN A 53 19.22 13.46 -0.20
CA ASN A 53 19.83 13.25 1.11
C ASN A 53 21.24 13.86 1.21
N GLN A 54 22.04 13.81 0.14
CA GLN A 54 23.35 14.47 0.08
C GLN A 54 23.27 16.00 0.14
N LEU A 55 22.22 16.58 -0.44
CA LEU A 55 22.04 18.03 -0.49
C LEU A 55 21.47 18.59 0.81
N LEU A 56 20.45 17.93 1.36
CA LEU A 56 19.81 18.32 2.60
C LEU A 56 19.28 17.08 3.32
N PRO A 57 20.08 16.47 4.20
CA PRO A 57 19.60 15.38 5.04
C PRO A 57 18.54 15.90 6.01
N GLY A 58 17.53 15.09 6.29
CA GLY A 58 16.43 15.45 7.19
C GLY A 58 15.21 14.57 6.99
N VAL A 59 14.16 14.84 7.78
CA VAL A 59 12.92 14.03 7.83
C VAL A 59 12.36 13.72 6.43
N PRO A 60 12.22 14.69 5.49
CA PRO A 60 11.65 14.39 4.18
C PRO A 60 12.52 13.47 3.30
N ALA A 61 13.84 13.49 3.50
CA ALA A 61 14.79 12.66 2.76
C ALA A 61 14.85 11.25 3.36
N PHE A 62 14.93 11.14 4.69
CA PHE A 62 15.03 9.86 5.38
C PHE A 62 13.75 9.01 5.23
N THR A 63 12.57 9.62 5.25
CA THR A 63 11.30 8.91 5.04
C THR A 63 11.12 8.42 3.60
N ARG A 64 11.68 9.12 2.60
CA ARG A 64 11.72 8.61 1.22
C ARG A 64 12.78 7.53 1.05
N ALA A 65 13.93 7.70 1.69
CA ALA A 65 14.98 6.68 1.69
C ALA A 65 14.50 5.37 2.30
N SER A 66 13.69 5.42 3.37
CA SER A 66 13.12 4.21 3.95
C SER A 66 12.25 3.43 2.98
N TYR A 67 11.39 4.12 2.21
CA TYR A 67 10.58 3.46 1.18
C TYR A 67 11.45 2.88 0.05
N VAL A 68 12.51 3.57 -0.38
CA VAL A 68 13.48 3.02 -1.35
C VAL A 68 14.13 1.73 -0.84
N PHE A 69 14.53 1.68 0.43
CA PHE A 69 15.09 0.47 1.04
C PHE A 69 14.04 -0.64 1.15
N GLU A 70 12.83 -0.30 1.56
CA GLU A 70 11.72 -1.24 1.70
C GLU A 70 11.37 -1.91 0.35
N LEU A 71 11.25 -1.12 -0.71
CA LEU A 71 11.00 -1.62 -2.06
C LEU A 71 12.11 -2.56 -2.57
N ARG A 72 13.29 -2.56 -1.95
CA ARG A 72 14.40 -3.48 -2.26
C ARG A 72 14.51 -4.66 -1.29
N GLY A 73 13.58 -4.77 -0.34
CA GLY A 73 13.59 -5.78 0.71
C GLY A 73 14.59 -5.53 1.84
N ASP A 74 15.24 -4.36 1.88
CA ASP A 74 16.18 -3.98 2.94
C ASP A 74 15.45 -3.30 4.11
N ILE A 75 14.68 -4.12 4.83
CA ILE A 75 13.86 -3.69 5.98
C ILE A 75 14.72 -3.12 7.12
N PRO A 76 15.91 -3.68 7.46
CA PRO A 76 16.78 -3.08 8.46
C PRO A 76 17.18 -1.63 8.10
N SER A 77 17.58 -1.36 6.86
CA SER A 77 17.93 -0.01 6.42
C SER A 77 16.70 0.90 6.35
N ALA A 78 15.54 0.37 5.95
CA ALA A 78 14.29 1.12 5.98
C ALA A 78 13.95 1.61 7.39
N LYS A 79 14.02 0.71 8.37
CA LYS A 79 13.81 1.05 9.78
C LYS A 79 14.83 2.06 10.29
N ALA A 80 16.12 1.85 9.99
CA ALA A 80 17.18 2.76 10.44
C ALA A 80 16.99 4.19 9.89
N ALA A 81 16.54 4.32 8.64
CA ALA A 81 16.20 5.62 8.05
C ALA A 81 14.99 6.28 8.76
N LEU A 82 13.94 5.53 9.09
CA LEU A 82 12.79 6.05 9.86
C LEU A 82 13.16 6.43 11.30
N ASP A 83 13.98 5.63 11.97
CA ASP A 83 14.49 5.94 13.32
C ASP A 83 15.30 7.25 13.28
N ARG A 84 16.10 7.46 12.22
CA ARG A 84 16.81 8.72 12.01
C ARG A 84 15.87 9.88 11.73
N ALA A 85 14.85 9.68 10.88
CA ALA A 85 13.81 10.67 10.63
C ALA A 85 13.12 11.10 11.94
N PHE A 86 12.75 10.14 12.78
CA PHE A 86 12.12 10.41 14.07
C PHE A 86 13.07 11.17 15.02
N SER A 87 14.35 10.78 15.09
CA SER A 87 15.35 11.45 15.93
C SER A 87 15.61 12.90 15.50
N ASP A 88 15.60 13.17 14.20
CA ASP A 88 15.88 14.51 13.64
C ASP A 88 14.61 15.38 13.55
N ALA A 89 13.43 14.82 13.84
CA ALA A 89 12.15 15.51 13.77
C ALA A 89 12.02 16.57 14.87
N THR A 90 11.85 17.83 14.44
CA THR A 90 11.69 18.98 15.35
C THR A 90 10.24 19.43 15.50
N THR A 91 9.36 19.03 14.58
CA THR A 91 7.93 19.38 14.61
C THR A 91 7.05 18.20 15.04
N ALA A 92 5.86 18.50 15.56
CA ALA A 92 4.86 17.47 15.88
C ALA A 92 4.45 16.67 14.64
N SER A 93 4.34 17.33 13.49
CA SER A 93 3.97 16.70 12.22
C SER A 93 5.05 15.75 11.71
N ASP A 94 6.33 16.14 11.77
CA ASP A 94 7.44 15.25 11.38
C ASP A 94 7.52 14.01 12.27
N LYS A 95 7.32 14.18 13.59
CA LYS A 95 7.29 13.07 14.55
C LYS A 95 6.14 12.12 14.26
N ALA A 96 4.93 12.66 14.09
CA ALA A 96 3.74 11.89 13.77
C ALA A 96 3.90 11.12 12.44
N PHE A 97 4.48 11.76 11.43
CA PHE A 97 4.75 11.14 10.13
C PHE A 97 5.74 9.97 10.27
N ALA A 98 6.88 10.17 10.95
CA ALA A 98 7.84 9.08 11.17
C ALA A 98 7.23 7.93 11.98
N GLN A 99 6.43 8.23 13.01
CA GLN A 99 5.71 7.23 13.81
C GLN A 99 4.72 6.42 12.97
N ASN A 100 4.00 7.06 12.04
CA ASN A 100 3.11 6.35 11.12
C ASN A 100 3.85 5.27 10.33
N TYR A 101 4.97 5.62 9.69
CA TYR A 101 5.76 4.66 8.90
C TYR A 101 6.45 3.58 9.75
N LEU A 102 6.87 3.91 10.97
CA LEU A 102 7.38 2.89 11.90
C LEU A 102 6.29 1.88 12.29
N GLY A 103 5.06 2.36 12.50
CA GLY A 103 3.89 1.52 12.75
C GLY A 103 3.58 0.60 11.56
N GLU A 104 3.55 1.15 10.34
CA GLU A 104 3.36 0.37 9.12
C GLU A 104 4.44 -0.71 8.97
N LEU A 105 5.72 -0.37 9.21
CA LEU A 105 6.83 -1.32 9.10
C LEU A 105 6.71 -2.45 10.13
N ALA A 106 6.33 -2.13 11.38
CA ALA A 106 6.13 -3.11 12.44
C ALA A 106 4.97 -4.09 12.11
N LEU A 107 3.88 -3.57 11.54
CA LEU A 107 2.75 -4.39 11.14
C LEU A 107 3.07 -5.25 9.91
N ASN A 108 3.72 -4.68 8.89
CA ASN A 108 3.96 -5.35 7.61
C ASN A 108 5.09 -6.38 7.65
N TYR A 109 6.04 -6.27 8.59
CA TYR A 109 7.21 -7.15 8.67
C TYR A 109 7.33 -7.80 10.06
N GLY A 110 6.53 -8.84 10.26
CA GLY A 110 6.46 -9.62 11.50
C GLY A 110 5.08 -9.60 12.16
N GLY A 111 4.16 -8.73 11.69
CA GLY A 111 2.81 -8.66 12.24
C GLY A 111 2.77 -8.15 13.69
N ASP A 112 3.75 -7.36 14.13
CA ASP A 112 3.81 -6.87 15.51
C ASP A 112 2.79 -5.74 15.73
N ALA A 113 1.53 -6.14 15.86
CA ALA A 113 0.41 -5.24 16.02
C ALA A 113 0.48 -4.46 17.34
N ALA A 114 1.15 -4.99 18.37
CA ALA A 114 1.35 -4.29 19.64
C ALA A 114 2.34 -3.13 19.47
N ALA A 115 3.50 -3.38 18.85
CA ALA A 115 4.45 -2.32 18.52
C ALA A 115 3.85 -1.29 17.55
N ALA A 116 3.13 -1.76 16.53
CA ALA A 116 2.44 -0.86 15.58
C ALA A 116 1.45 0.06 16.31
N LEU A 117 0.61 -0.48 17.20
CA LEU A 117 -0.32 0.31 18.00
C LEU A 117 0.40 1.39 18.83
N GLN A 118 1.52 1.04 19.47
CA GLN A 118 2.31 2.00 20.25
C GLN A 118 2.83 3.15 19.38
N HIS A 119 3.32 2.86 18.18
CA HIS A 119 3.76 3.88 17.23
C HIS A 119 2.60 4.79 16.82
N TYR A 120 1.45 4.24 16.44
CA TYR A 120 0.29 5.03 16.04
C TYR A 120 -0.23 5.90 17.19
N GLU A 121 -0.33 5.36 18.42
CA GLU A 121 -0.77 6.12 19.60
C GLU A 121 0.22 7.22 19.99
N ALA A 122 1.53 6.99 19.85
CA ALA A 122 2.54 8.02 20.05
C ALA A 122 2.42 9.15 19.01
N GLY A 123 2.13 8.82 17.75
CA GLY A 123 1.82 9.81 16.71
C GLY A 123 0.56 10.60 17.03
N LEU A 124 -0.52 9.93 17.44
CA LEU A 124 -1.80 10.56 17.79
C LEU A 124 -1.71 11.45 19.04
N ALA A 125 -0.80 11.15 19.97
CA ALA A 125 -0.54 12.04 21.10
C ALA A 125 0.00 13.41 20.63
N ALA A 126 0.70 13.45 19.50
CA ALA A 126 1.21 14.68 18.89
C ALA A 126 0.19 15.32 17.92
N LEU A 127 -0.50 14.51 17.11
CA LEU A 127 -1.52 14.93 16.14
C LEU A 127 -2.81 14.09 16.28
N PRO A 128 -3.73 14.46 17.18
CA PRO A 128 -4.90 13.62 17.51
C PRO A 128 -5.88 13.40 16.35
N THR A 129 -5.87 14.27 15.35
CA THR A 129 -6.81 14.27 14.22
C THR A 129 -6.21 13.76 12.92
N ASP A 130 -5.00 13.20 12.94
CA ASP A 130 -4.37 12.66 11.75
C ASP A 130 -5.06 11.36 11.30
N SER A 131 -5.68 11.39 10.11
CA SER A 131 -6.49 10.27 9.61
C SER A 131 -5.67 9.02 9.31
N ALA A 132 -4.41 9.16 8.86
CA ALA A 132 -3.55 8.01 8.56
C ALA A 132 -3.17 7.27 9.85
N LEU A 133 -2.79 8.02 10.89
CA LEU A 133 -2.52 7.44 12.20
C LEU A 133 -3.76 6.80 12.84
N GLN A 134 -4.94 7.41 12.68
CA GLN A 134 -6.19 6.81 13.17
C GLN A 134 -6.54 5.51 12.43
N ALA A 135 -6.33 5.46 11.11
CA ALA A 135 -6.52 4.25 10.31
C ALA A 135 -5.51 3.16 10.70
N GLY A 136 -4.23 3.51 10.84
CA GLY A 136 -3.19 2.59 11.33
C GLY A 136 -3.51 2.03 12.72
N ARG A 137 -3.99 2.88 13.65
CA ARG A 137 -4.50 2.44 14.96
C ARG A 137 -5.64 1.44 14.81
N ALA A 138 -6.59 1.69 13.91
CA ALA A 138 -7.69 0.76 13.66
C ALA A 138 -7.20 -0.60 13.12
N LYS A 139 -6.23 -0.61 12.19
CA LYS A 139 -5.56 -1.85 11.71
C LYS A 139 -4.94 -2.63 12.85
N ALA A 140 -4.14 -1.97 13.68
CA ALA A 140 -3.45 -2.60 14.79
C ALA A 140 -4.44 -3.15 15.84
N LEU A 141 -5.52 -2.42 16.13
CA LEU A 141 -6.60 -2.89 17.02
C LEU A 141 -7.29 -4.15 16.45
N ALA A 142 -7.57 -4.18 15.14
CA ALA A 142 -8.15 -5.36 14.49
C ALA A 142 -7.21 -6.57 14.58
N ALA A 143 -5.92 -6.37 14.30
CA ALA A 143 -4.89 -7.41 14.42
C ALA A 143 -4.74 -7.96 15.86
N LEU A 144 -4.94 -7.10 16.87
CA LEU A 144 -4.97 -7.47 18.30
C LEU A 144 -6.31 -8.06 18.76
N SER A 145 -7.25 -8.35 17.84
CA SER A 145 -8.60 -8.84 18.15
C SER A 145 -9.42 -7.89 19.04
N ARG A 146 -9.07 -6.59 19.08
CA ARG A 146 -9.83 -5.53 19.76
C ARG A 146 -10.90 -4.97 18.82
N THR A 147 -11.70 -5.88 18.29
CA THR A 147 -12.59 -5.63 17.14
C THR A 147 -13.58 -4.48 17.33
N PRO A 148 -14.30 -4.34 18.47
CA PRO A 148 -15.23 -3.22 18.65
C PRO A 148 -14.54 -1.86 18.56
N GLU A 149 -13.31 -1.76 19.06
CA GLU A 149 -12.51 -0.53 19.03
C GLU A 149 -11.99 -0.25 17.62
N ALA A 150 -11.57 -1.29 16.89
CA ALA A 150 -11.12 -1.18 15.52
C ALA A 150 -12.22 -0.66 14.58
N VAL A 151 -13.42 -1.25 14.64
CA VAL A 151 -14.57 -0.82 13.84
C VAL A 151 -14.98 0.61 14.19
N ALA A 152 -15.01 0.97 15.47
CA ALA A 152 -15.32 2.34 15.89
C ALA A 152 -14.29 3.36 15.37
N ALA A 153 -13.00 3.02 15.42
CA ALA A 153 -11.93 3.86 14.90
C ALA A 153 -12.03 4.04 13.37
N TYR A 154 -12.22 2.96 12.62
CA TYR A 154 -12.40 3.03 11.17
C TYR A 154 -13.65 3.82 10.76
N ARG A 155 -14.79 3.61 11.42
CA ARG A 155 -16.02 4.39 11.16
C ARG A 155 -15.79 5.88 11.36
N LYS A 156 -15.00 6.27 12.38
CA LYS A 156 -14.61 7.66 12.57
C LYS A 156 -13.73 8.16 11.41
N VAL A 157 -12.73 7.38 10.99
CA VAL A 157 -11.86 7.75 9.86
C VAL A 157 -12.68 7.96 8.59
N VAL A 158 -13.56 7.01 8.24
CA VAL A 158 -14.41 7.09 7.03
C VAL A 158 -15.39 8.26 7.10
N ALA A 159 -15.93 8.56 8.28
CA ALA A 159 -16.82 9.71 8.46
C ALA A 159 -16.10 11.06 8.28
N ASP A 160 -14.84 11.15 8.71
CA ASP A 160 -14.04 12.37 8.62
C ASP A 160 -13.41 12.53 7.22
N VAL A 161 -12.89 11.44 6.65
CA VAL A 161 -12.16 11.38 5.37
C VAL A 161 -12.52 10.08 4.64
N PRO A 162 -13.59 10.07 3.82
CA PRO A 162 -13.99 8.89 3.03
C PRO A 162 -13.04 8.76 1.83
N GLN A 163 -11.86 8.19 2.07
CA GLN A 163 -10.96 7.77 1.01
C GLN A 163 -11.24 6.30 0.67
N PRO A 164 -11.13 5.90 -0.62
CA PRO A 164 -11.42 4.54 -1.07
C PRO A 164 -10.73 3.47 -0.23
N GLN A 165 -9.45 3.68 0.11
CA GLN A 165 -8.70 2.77 0.97
C GLN A 165 -9.40 2.53 2.32
N TYR A 166 -9.80 3.58 3.03
CA TYR A 166 -10.40 3.44 4.36
C TYR A 166 -11.81 2.86 4.29
N VAL A 167 -12.57 3.20 3.25
CA VAL A 167 -13.90 2.63 3.00
C VAL A 167 -13.79 1.13 2.73
N LEU A 168 -12.84 0.71 1.90
CA LEU A 168 -12.59 -0.70 1.60
C LEU A 168 -12.13 -1.47 2.84
N GLU A 169 -11.12 -0.96 3.55
CA GLU A 169 -10.59 -1.59 4.76
C GLU A 169 -11.66 -1.76 5.86
N LEU A 170 -12.54 -0.75 6.05
CA LEU A 170 -13.69 -0.88 6.96
C LEU A 170 -14.68 -1.92 6.47
N GLY A 171 -15.02 -1.92 5.18
CA GLY A 171 -15.95 -2.88 4.58
C GLY A 171 -15.48 -4.33 4.76
N GLU A 172 -14.21 -4.60 4.46
CA GLU A 172 -13.64 -5.95 4.61
C GLU A 172 -13.51 -6.38 6.07
N LEU A 173 -13.21 -5.44 6.98
CA LEU A 173 -13.25 -5.73 8.41
C LEU A 173 -14.67 -6.09 8.85
N GLU A 174 -15.66 -5.28 8.51
CA GLU A 174 -17.08 -5.54 8.82
C GLU A 174 -17.56 -6.87 8.22
N GLU A 175 -17.17 -7.19 6.98
CA GLU A 175 -17.52 -8.45 6.33
C GLU A 175 -16.89 -9.66 7.02
N SER A 176 -15.60 -9.56 7.37
CA SER A 176 -14.89 -10.64 8.07
C SER A 176 -15.52 -11.00 9.43
N LEU A 177 -16.33 -10.08 9.98
CA LEU A 177 -17.06 -10.21 11.24
C LEU A 177 -18.53 -10.58 11.04
N GLY A 178 -18.99 -10.72 9.79
CA GLY A 178 -20.38 -11.00 9.45
C GLY A 178 -21.35 -9.83 9.71
N MET A 179 -20.85 -8.59 9.75
CA MET A 179 -21.68 -7.41 9.96
C MET A 179 -22.36 -6.99 8.66
N ALA A 180 -23.67 -6.69 8.73
CA ALA A 180 -24.44 -6.25 7.57
C ALA A 180 -24.00 -4.87 7.04
N ASP A 181 -23.34 -4.07 7.88
CA ASP A 181 -22.82 -2.73 7.55
C ASP A 181 -21.80 -2.74 6.40
N ALA A 182 -21.09 -3.86 6.17
CA ALA A 182 -20.08 -3.97 5.10
C ALA A 182 -20.65 -3.59 3.72
N GLN A 183 -21.90 -3.96 3.45
CA GLN A 183 -22.58 -3.65 2.20
C GLN A 183 -22.82 -2.14 1.99
N MET A 184 -22.87 -1.37 3.07
CA MET A 184 -22.92 0.10 2.99
C MET A 184 -21.58 0.67 2.54
N GLN A 185 -20.46 0.14 3.02
CA GLN A 185 -19.13 0.58 2.62
C GLN A 185 -18.86 0.28 1.14
N TYR A 186 -19.21 -0.92 0.67
CA TYR A 186 -19.05 -1.27 -0.75
C TYR A 186 -19.95 -0.45 -1.68
N LYS A 187 -21.10 0.04 -1.19
CA LYS A 187 -21.90 1.01 -1.94
C LYS A 187 -21.23 2.38 -1.98
N LEU A 188 -20.67 2.85 -0.86
CA LEU A 188 -19.93 4.11 -0.81
C LEU A 188 -18.71 4.08 -1.74
N PHE A 189 -17.96 2.99 -1.73
CA PHE A 189 -16.80 2.80 -2.63
C PHE A 189 -17.19 2.95 -4.10
N ARG A 190 -18.29 2.32 -4.55
CA ARG A 190 -18.79 2.48 -5.93
C ARG A 190 -19.21 3.91 -6.27
N VAL A 191 -19.73 4.66 -5.29
CA VAL A 191 -20.04 6.08 -5.48
C VAL A 191 -18.76 6.90 -5.69
N GLU A 192 -17.69 6.59 -4.93
CA GLU A 192 -16.38 7.22 -5.11
C GLU A 192 -15.78 6.90 -6.49
N GLU A 193 -15.86 5.64 -6.95
CA GLU A 193 -15.44 5.24 -8.29
C GLU A 193 -16.17 6.01 -9.40
N ASP A 194 -17.50 6.13 -9.29
CA ASP A 194 -18.31 6.88 -10.26
C ASP A 194 -17.94 8.37 -10.26
N LEU A 195 -17.68 8.96 -9.09
CA LEU A 195 -17.23 10.33 -8.97
C LEU A 195 -15.85 10.54 -9.61
N PHE A 196 -14.90 9.64 -9.38
CA PHE A 196 -13.58 9.68 -10.00
C PHE A 196 -13.65 9.59 -11.51
N ARG A 197 -14.45 8.65 -12.04
CA ARG A 197 -14.68 8.52 -13.48
C ARG A 197 -15.32 9.76 -14.08
N ALA A 198 -16.31 10.35 -13.39
CA ALA A 198 -16.95 11.59 -13.82
C ALA A 198 -15.98 12.78 -13.87
N ASN A 199 -14.93 12.74 -13.04
CA ASN A 199 -13.85 13.74 -13.02
C ASN A 199 -12.60 13.32 -13.82
N HIS A 200 -12.70 12.29 -14.66
CA HIS A 200 -11.61 11.79 -15.50
C HIS A 200 -10.36 11.32 -14.74
N VAL A 201 -10.51 10.97 -13.47
CA VAL A 201 -9.46 10.30 -12.70
C VAL A 201 -9.30 8.89 -13.25
N ILE A 202 -8.05 8.49 -13.48
CA ILE A 202 -7.73 7.13 -13.89
C ILE A 202 -7.84 6.24 -12.65
N LEU A 203 -8.74 5.24 -12.73
CA LEU A 203 -8.84 4.21 -11.72
C LEU A 203 -7.63 3.26 -11.84
N ASP A 204 -6.97 2.99 -10.71
CA ASP A 204 -5.78 2.15 -10.66
C ASP A 204 -5.91 1.03 -9.60
N VAL A 205 -5.21 1.06 -8.47
CA VAL A 205 -5.03 -0.09 -7.59
C VAL A 205 -6.29 -0.43 -6.81
N GLU A 206 -6.82 0.49 -6.01
CA GLU A 206 -7.94 0.21 -5.11
C GLU A 206 -9.21 -0.21 -5.88
N PRO A 207 -9.63 0.47 -6.96
CA PRO A 207 -10.78 0.03 -7.76
C PRO A 207 -10.55 -1.33 -8.45
N THR A 208 -9.30 -1.61 -8.86
CA THR A 208 -8.96 -2.91 -9.46
C THR A 208 -9.14 -4.03 -8.45
N LEU A 209 -8.59 -3.89 -7.25
CA LEU A 209 -8.71 -4.90 -6.19
C LEU A 209 -10.17 -5.03 -5.72
N PHE A 210 -10.86 -3.91 -5.52
CA PHE A 210 -12.27 -3.93 -5.11
C PHE A 210 -13.17 -4.70 -6.09
N GLU A 211 -13.09 -4.41 -7.40
CA GLU A 211 -13.91 -5.13 -8.37
C GLU A 211 -13.45 -6.61 -8.53
N ALA A 212 -12.19 -6.93 -8.22
CA ALA A 212 -11.69 -8.31 -8.26
C ALA A 212 -12.27 -9.16 -7.11
N ASP A 213 -12.34 -8.59 -5.90
CA ASP A 213 -12.77 -9.30 -4.69
C ASP A 213 -14.28 -9.21 -4.43
N HIS A 214 -14.90 -8.06 -4.75
CA HIS A 214 -16.25 -7.71 -4.30
C HIS A 214 -17.22 -7.36 -5.44
N GLY A 215 -16.78 -7.49 -6.69
CA GLY A 215 -17.47 -6.91 -7.84
C GLY A 215 -17.40 -7.74 -9.12
N ASP A 216 -17.17 -7.06 -10.23
CA ASP A 216 -17.07 -7.68 -11.56
C ASP A 216 -15.58 -7.88 -11.96
N PRO A 217 -15.10 -9.13 -12.01
CA PRO A 217 -13.73 -9.44 -12.45
C PRO A 217 -13.35 -8.79 -13.79
N LYS A 218 -14.30 -8.63 -14.73
CA LYS A 218 -14.00 -8.01 -16.03
C LYS A 218 -13.71 -6.53 -15.91
N LYS A 219 -14.37 -5.83 -14.99
CA LYS A 219 -14.05 -4.44 -14.68
C LYS A 219 -12.69 -4.33 -14.01
N ALA A 220 -12.40 -5.20 -13.05
CA ALA A 220 -11.09 -5.25 -12.41
C ALA A 220 -9.97 -5.36 -13.46
N LEU A 221 -10.12 -6.26 -14.44
CA LEU A 221 -9.17 -6.42 -15.53
C LEU A 221 -9.08 -5.19 -16.45
N ALA A 222 -10.18 -4.49 -16.69
CA ALA A 222 -10.20 -3.26 -17.46
C ALA A 222 -9.48 -2.12 -16.72
N TYR A 223 -9.75 -1.95 -15.43
CA TYR A 223 -9.08 -0.97 -14.56
C TYR A 223 -7.59 -1.27 -14.44
N ALA A 224 -7.22 -2.55 -14.26
CA ALA A 224 -5.83 -2.97 -14.23
C ALA A 224 -5.04 -2.58 -15.49
N ARG A 225 -5.65 -2.79 -16.67
CA ARG A 225 -5.05 -2.40 -17.97
C ARG A 225 -4.91 -0.89 -18.10
N GLN A 226 -5.85 -0.11 -17.58
CA GLN A 226 -5.81 1.34 -17.60
C GLN A 226 -4.77 1.88 -16.61
N GLY A 227 -4.84 1.43 -15.36
CA GLY A 227 -3.91 1.77 -14.29
C GLY A 227 -2.47 1.47 -14.66
N TRP A 228 -2.18 0.28 -15.22
CA TRP A 228 -0.82 -0.05 -15.66
C TRP A 228 -0.25 0.92 -16.73
N LYS A 229 -1.10 1.38 -17.66
CA LYS A 229 -0.65 2.36 -18.68
C LYS A 229 -0.34 3.72 -18.06
N ALA A 230 -1.08 4.11 -17.03
CA ALA A 230 -0.91 5.40 -16.36
C ALA A 230 0.24 5.38 -15.34
N ARG A 231 0.28 4.34 -14.50
CA ARG A 231 1.14 4.18 -13.34
C ARG A 231 1.69 2.73 -13.33
N PRO A 232 2.80 2.44 -14.02
CA PRO A 232 3.38 1.09 -14.08
C PRO A 232 4.29 0.81 -12.87
N PHE A 233 3.72 0.79 -11.67
CA PHE A 233 4.42 0.55 -10.40
C PHE A 233 4.07 -0.83 -9.79
N LEU A 234 4.80 -1.27 -8.75
CA LEU A 234 4.73 -2.65 -8.24
C LEU A 234 3.34 -3.03 -7.72
N GLU A 235 2.67 -2.16 -6.99
CA GLU A 235 1.32 -2.39 -6.47
C GLU A 235 0.30 -2.54 -7.61
N MET A 236 0.44 -1.76 -8.68
CA MET A 236 -0.39 -1.95 -9.88
C MET A 236 -0.05 -3.25 -10.60
N ALA A 237 1.21 -3.70 -10.61
CA ALA A 237 1.56 -5.01 -11.15
C ALA A 237 0.90 -6.14 -10.33
N ASP A 238 0.83 -6.02 -9.01
CA ASP A 238 0.16 -6.99 -8.15
C ASP A 238 -1.35 -7.01 -8.36
N ALA A 239 -2.00 -5.83 -8.31
CA ALA A 239 -3.44 -5.73 -8.56
C ALA A 239 -3.82 -6.22 -9.97
N TYR A 240 -2.94 -6.03 -10.97
CA TYR A 240 -3.13 -6.61 -12.29
C TYR A 240 -2.94 -8.14 -12.29
N ALA A 241 -2.00 -8.68 -11.51
CA ALA A 241 -1.88 -10.12 -11.32
C ALA A 241 -3.17 -10.71 -10.74
N TRP A 242 -3.70 -10.07 -9.70
CA TRP A 242 -4.94 -10.50 -9.06
C TRP A 242 -6.15 -10.41 -10.01
N ALA A 243 -6.27 -9.31 -10.76
CA ALA A 243 -7.32 -9.16 -11.77
C ALA A 243 -7.24 -10.24 -12.87
N GLU A 244 -6.05 -10.61 -13.36
CA GLU A 244 -5.92 -11.71 -14.32
C GLU A 244 -6.31 -13.06 -13.69
N HIS A 245 -5.93 -13.31 -12.42
CA HIS A 245 -6.26 -14.53 -11.67
C HIS A 245 -7.78 -14.72 -11.55
N VAL A 246 -8.51 -13.71 -11.06
CA VAL A 246 -9.97 -13.81 -10.87
C VAL A 246 -10.74 -13.91 -12.21
N ASN A 247 -10.09 -13.62 -13.33
CA ASN A 247 -10.62 -13.88 -14.68
C ASN A 247 -10.22 -15.25 -15.25
N GLY A 248 -9.53 -16.09 -14.48
CA GLY A 248 -9.08 -17.43 -14.89
C GLY A 248 -7.81 -17.44 -15.74
N ASN A 249 -7.08 -16.33 -15.83
CA ASN A 249 -5.88 -16.19 -16.67
C ASN A 249 -4.59 -16.39 -15.85
N ASP A 250 -4.49 -17.48 -15.08
CA ASP A 250 -3.42 -17.67 -14.09
C ASP A 250 -2.00 -17.63 -14.67
N ALA A 251 -1.81 -18.09 -15.91
CA ALA A 251 -0.52 -18.03 -16.58
C ALA A 251 -0.07 -16.59 -16.85
N ALA A 252 -1.01 -15.70 -17.21
CA ALA A 252 -0.73 -14.27 -17.37
C ALA A 252 -0.54 -13.60 -16.00
N ALA A 253 -1.38 -13.98 -15.02
CA ALA A 253 -1.31 -13.50 -13.64
C ALA A 253 0.08 -13.71 -13.03
N LEU A 254 0.68 -14.90 -13.21
CA LEU A 254 2.00 -15.20 -12.67
C LEU A 254 3.11 -14.28 -13.22
N GLY A 255 3.00 -13.87 -14.50
CA GLY A 255 3.91 -12.90 -15.10
C GLY A 255 3.82 -11.53 -14.44
N TRP A 256 2.62 -11.10 -14.06
CA TRP A 256 2.40 -9.85 -13.33
C TRP A 256 2.84 -9.93 -11.86
N ALA A 257 2.55 -11.03 -11.17
CA ALA A 257 3.01 -11.26 -9.79
C ALA A 257 4.55 -11.30 -9.69
N SER A 258 5.22 -11.81 -10.74
CA SER A 258 6.68 -11.78 -10.85
C SER A 258 7.21 -10.35 -10.99
N LYS A 259 6.52 -9.49 -11.75
CA LYS A 259 6.89 -8.06 -11.85
C LYS A 259 6.70 -7.33 -10.53
N ALA A 260 5.61 -7.59 -9.81
CA ALA A 260 5.31 -6.97 -8.52
C ALA A 260 6.38 -7.23 -7.43
N SER A 261 7.12 -8.34 -7.56
CA SER A 261 8.18 -8.74 -6.62
C SER A 261 9.60 -8.58 -7.18
N ALA A 262 9.76 -7.99 -8.37
CA ALA A 262 11.02 -7.98 -9.12
C ALA A 262 12.16 -7.20 -8.42
N THR A 263 11.83 -6.24 -7.57
CA THR A 263 12.82 -5.41 -6.84
C THR A 263 13.33 -6.06 -5.57
N GLY A 264 12.75 -7.19 -5.14
CA GLY A 264 12.98 -7.79 -3.83
C GLY A 264 12.03 -7.30 -2.74
N TRP A 265 11.06 -6.44 -3.08
CA TRP A 265 10.01 -6.04 -2.14
C TRP A 265 9.23 -7.25 -1.65
N ARG A 266 9.10 -7.38 -0.33
CA ARG A 266 8.37 -8.46 0.32
C ARG A 266 7.09 -7.89 0.90
N ASN A 267 5.97 -8.22 0.27
CA ASN A 267 4.65 -7.79 0.71
C ASN A 267 3.74 -9.03 0.92
N ALA A 268 3.05 -9.10 2.06
CA ALA A 268 2.26 -10.26 2.42
C ALA A 268 1.04 -10.45 1.50
N LEU A 269 0.40 -9.35 1.08
CA LEU A 269 -0.71 -9.40 0.11
C LEU A 269 -0.22 -9.95 -1.24
N PHE A 270 0.95 -9.51 -1.71
CA PHE A 270 1.49 -9.97 -3.00
C PHE A 270 1.86 -11.45 -2.96
N LEU A 271 2.43 -11.91 -1.83
CA LEU A 271 2.72 -13.32 -1.60
C LEU A 271 1.42 -14.14 -1.55
N PHE A 272 0.37 -13.60 -0.94
CA PHE A 272 -0.94 -14.24 -0.93
C PHE A 272 -1.51 -14.38 -2.35
N HIS A 273 -1.57 -13.29 -3.13
CA HIS A 273 -2.04 -13.33 -4.51
C HIS A 273 -1.22 -14.30 -5.36
N ARG A 274 0.11 -14.26 -5.29
CA ARG A 274 0.98 -15.19 -6.02
C ARG A 274 0.77 -16.65 -5.59
N GLY A 275 0.53 -16.89 -4.30
CA GLY A 275 0.21 -18.22 -3.78
C GLY A 275 -1.11 -18.77 -4.33
N MET A 276 -2.15 -17.94 -4.37
CA MET A 276 -3.45 -18.27 -4.98
C MET A 276 -3.33 -18.52 -6.49
N ILE A 277 -2.53 -17.71 -7.20
CA ILE A 277 -2.22 -17.92 -8.62
C ILE A 277 -1.51 -19.26 -8.85
N HIS A 278 -0.51 -19.60 -8.04
CA HIS A 278 0.15 -20.90 -8.12
C HIS A 278 -0.82 -22.06 -7.83
N GLN A 279 -1.77 -21.88 -6.92
CA GLN A 279 -2.82 -22.87 -6.68
C GLN A 279 -3.73 -23.05 -7.90
N GLY A 280 -4.14 -21.96 -8.56
CA GLY A 280 -4.90 -22.01 -9.82
C GLY A 280 -4.15 -22.72 -10.96
N LEU A 281 -2.82 -22.55 -11.03
CA LEU A 281 -1.94 -23.28 -11.94
C LEU A 281 -1.72 -24.75 -11.57
N GLY A 282 -2.19 -25.19 -10.40
CA GLY A 282 -1.95 -26.55 -9.88
C GLY A 282 -0.54 -26.76 -9.29
N ASP A 283 0.28 -25.71 -9.17
CA ASP A 283 1.60 -25.78 -8.54
C ASP A 283 1.48 -25.70 -7.01
N LYS A 284 1.09 -26.84 -6.42
CA LYS A 284 0.84 -26.96 -4.98
C LYS A 284 2.05 -26.61 -4.12
N ALA A 285 3.26 -26.89 -4.61
CA ALA A 285 4.49 -26.64 -3.87
C ALA A 285 4.75 -25.13 -3.74
N MET A 286 4.66 -24.41 -4.85
CA MET A 286 4.83 -22.95 -4.86
C MET A 286 3.68 -22.23 -4.16
N ALA A 287 2.44 -22.71 -4.33
CA ALA A 287 1.28 -22.19 -3.62
C ALA A 287 1.47 -22.26 -2.10
N ARG A 288 1.86 -23.44 -1.57
CA ARG A 288 2.12 -23.61 -0.14
C ARG A 288 3.24 -22.69 0.32
N ARG A 289 4.34 -22.59 -0.43
CA ARG A 289 5.49 -21.75 -0.09
C ARG A 289 5.06 -20.28 0.08
N ASP A 290 4.36 -19.74 -0.91
CA ASP A 290 4.01 -18.33 -0.93
C ASP A 290 2.90 -17.98 0.07
N LEU A 291 1.86 -18.81 0.21
CA LEU A 291 0.82 -18.62 1.24
C LEU A 291 1.39 -18.72 2.67
N THR A 292 2.30 -19.67 2.92
CA THR A 292 2.99 -19.76 4.22
C THR A 292 3.85 -18.52 4.47
N ALA A 293 4.57 -18.05 3.44
CA ALA A 293 5.38 -16.84 3.55
C ALA A 293 4.55 -15.58 3.78
N ALA A 294 3.37 -15.46 3.16
CA ALA A 294 2.44 -14.35 3.38
C ALA A 294 2.02 -14.26 4.86
N LEU A 295 1.53 -15.37 5.42
CA LEU A 295 1.09 -15.44 6.82
C LEU A 295 2.24 -15.28 7.82
N ALA A 296 3.44 -15.75 7.48
CA ALA A 296 4.63 -15.56 8.32
C ALA A 296 5.12 -14.11 8.29
N LEU A 297 4.96 -13.41 7.16
CA LEU A 297 5.38 -12.02 7.01
C LEU A 297 4.43 -11.07 7.74
N ASN A 298 3.13 -11.24 7.54
CA ASN A 298 2.11 -10.51 8.29
C ASN A 298 0.83 -11.38 8.41
N PRO A 299 0.54 -12.01 9.55
CA PRO A 299 -0.67 -12.83 9.73
C PRO A 299 -1.98 -12.02 9.79
N HIS A 300 -1.92 -10.70 9.55
CA HIS A 300 -3.01 -9.74 9.61
C HIS A 300 -3.09 -8.85 8.35
N PHE A 301 -2.45 -9.24 7.23
CA PHE A 301 -2.32 -8.38 6.03
C PHE A 301 -3.65 -7.94 5.41
N ALA A 302 -4.69 -8.76 5.50
CA ALA A 302 -6.06 -8.45 5.08
C ALA A 302 -7.03 -9.41 5.81
N PRO A 303 -8.13 -8.93 6.43
CA PRO A 303 -9.03 -9.80 7.21
C PRO A 303 -9.59 -10.98 6.40
N LEU A 304 -10.08 -10.73 5.19
CA LEU A 304 -10.62 -11.76 4.30
C LEU A 304 -9.51 -12.60 3.65
N GLY A 305 -8.46 -11.94 3.16
CA GLY A 305 -7.31 -12.62 2.54
C GLY A 305 -6.61 -13.62 3.48
N VAL A 306 -6.48 -13.29 4.78
CA VAL A 306 -5.91 -14.22 5.78
C VAL A 306 -6.77 -15.46 5.96
N GLN A 307 -8.10 -15.32 5.98
CA GLN A 307 -9.01 -16.47 6.06
C GLN A 307 -8.89 -17.35 4.81
N GLN A 308 -8.84 -16.74 3.64
CA GLN A 308 -8.67 -17.43 2.37
C GLN A 308 -7.31 -18.15 2.28
N ALA A 309 -6.21 -17.50 2.68
CA ALA A 309 -4.88 -18.08 2.70
C ALA A 309 -4.80 -19.33 3.59
N ARG A 310 -5.40 -19.28 4.79
CA ARG A 310 -5.44 -20.42 5.72
C ARG A 310 -6.26 -21.57 5.16
N LYS A 311 -7.41 -21.28 4.55
CA LYS A 311 -8.26 -22.29 3.90
C LYS A 311 -7.52 -22.96 2.75
N ALA A 312 -6.91 -22.18 1.87
CA ALA A 312 -6.11 -22.66 0.76
C ALA A 312 -4.96 -23.57 1.22
N LEU A 313 -4.22 -23.19 2.27
CA LEU A 313 -3.17 -24.03 2.85
C LEU A 313 -3.70 -25.37 3.37
N ALA A 314 -4.85 -25.38 4.04
CA ALA A 314 -5.48 -26.61 4.54
C ALA A 314 -5.88 -27.56 3.40
N GLU A 315 -6.34 -27.02 2.26
CA GLU A 315 -6.69 -27.80 1.06
C GLU A 315 -5.46 -28.37 0.34
N LEU A 316 -4.29 -27.71 0.48
CA LEU A 316 -3.03 -28.17 -0.10
C LEU A 316 -2.38 -29.33 0.67
N GLY A 317 -2.79 -29.57 1.92
CA GLY A 317 -2.38 -30.69 2.80
C GLY A 317 -1.04 -30.50 3.48
#